data_AF-A0A438H2E7-F1
#
_entry.id   AF-A0A438H2E7-F1
#
_cell.length_a   1.000
_cell.length_b   1.000
_cell.length_c   1.000
_cell.angle_alpha   90.00
_cell.angle_beta   90.00
_cell.angle_gamma   90.00
#
_symmetry.space_group_name_H-M   'P 1'
#
loop_
_entity.id
_entity.type
_entity.pdbx_description
1 polymer ?
#
loop_
_entity_poly.entity_id
_entity_poly.type
_entity_poly.pdbx_seq_one_letter_code
_entity_poly.pdbx_strand_id
1 'polypeptide(L)'
;MPVSAELDKVPRIGVLPRSASTDSKIRWFEAPGFNAMHALNAWEEGDEEIILVAPNAISIENLVHNIEKVHFSLEKVRINLRNSSVSRTTLSQKNLELGSINPSYVGKRNRRLYGAGCFGGEPLFVAKDGASEEDDGYIVSYVHDEKSGASRFVVMDAKSQTLDVVATVKLPRRVPYGFHGLFVKDGDIREIY
;
A
#
# COMPACT_ATOMS: atom_id res chain seq x y z
N MET A 1 -16.22 -10.81 -18.38
CA MET A 1 -16.22 -10.33 -16.99
C MET A 1 -17.30 -9.26 -16.85
N PRO A 2 -18.00 -9.14 -15.70
CA PRO A 2 -19.10 -8.17 -15.51
C PRO A 2 -18.63 -6.73 -15.24
N VAL A 3 -17.37 -6.40 -15.51
CA VAL A 3 -16.75 -5.09 -15.21
C VAL A 3 -16.00 -4.61 -16.46
N SER A 4 -16.09 -3.32 -16.76
CA SER A 4 -15.36 -2.64 -17.83
C SER A 4 -14.97 -1.23 -17.40
N ALA A 5 -13.91 -0.69 -18.00
CA ALA A 5 -13.53 0.70 -17.80
C ALA A 5 -14.41 1.63 -18.65
N GLU A 6 -14.89 2.72 -18.04
CA GLU A 6 -15.57 3.82 -18.74
C GLU A 6 -14.61 5.02 -18.78
N LEU A 7 -14.03 5.28 -19.95
CA LEU A 7 -12.90 6.23 -20.10
C LEU A 7 -13.35 7.70 -20.14
N ASP A 8 -14.63 7.96 -20.36
CA ASP A 8 -15.23 9.29 -20.42
C ASP A 8 -15.71 9.81 -19.05
N LYS A 9 -15.69 8.96 -18.01
CA LYS A 9 -16.05 9.35 -16.65
C LYS A 9 -14.86 9.88 -15.86
N VAL A 10 -15.13 10.87 -15.03
CA VAL A 10 -14.16 11.44 -14.09
C VAL A 10 -14.22 10.66 -12.77
N PRO A 11 -13.12 10.01 -12.33
CA PRO A 11 -13.07 9.36 -11.03
C PRO A 11 -13.28 10.37 -9.90
N ARG A 12 -13.86 9.91 -8.79
CA ARG A 12 -14.12 10.75 -7.61
C ARG A 12 -13.65 10.05 -6.35
N ILE A 13 -13.19 10.84 -5.39
CA ILE A 13 -12.85 10.39 -4.04
C ILE A 13 -13.92 10.90 -3.08
N GLY A 14 -14.51 10.00 -2.30
CA GLY A 14 -15.45 10.35 -1.24
C GLY A 14 -14.74 10.45 0.10
N VAL A 15 -14.92 11.57 0.80
CA VAL A 15 -14.45 11.76 2.18
C VAL A 15 -15.65 11.77 3.11
N LEU A 16 -15.70 10.83 4.05
CA LEU A 16 -16.72 10.72 5.09
C LEU A 16 -16.07 10.93 6.46
N PRO A 17 -16.53 11.89 7.28
CA PRO A 17 -16.07 12.01 8.65
C PRO A 17 -16.32 10.71 9.43
N ARG A 18 -15.32 10.23 10.17
CA ARG A 18 -15.44 8.97 10.94
C ARG A 18 -16.56 8.96 11.98
N SER A 19 -16.96 10.15 12.45
CA SER A 19 -18.06 10.35 13.40
C SER A 19 -19.45 10.43 12.74
N ALA A 20 -19.52 10.39 11.40
CA ALA A 20 -20.78 10.50 10.70
C ALA A 20 -21.65 9.25 10.92
N SER A 21 -22.92 9.45 11.22
CA SER A 21 -23.92 8.38 11.35
C SER A 21 -24.59 8.01 10.04
N THR A 22 -24.39 8.79 8.97
CA THR A 22 -24.98 8.58 7.65
C THR A 22 -24.01 9.04 6.55
N ASP A 23 -24.22 8.53 5.34
CA ASP A 23 -23.50 8.88 4.11
C ASP A 23 -23.86 10.28 3.57
N SER A 24 -24.90 10.92 4.10
CA SER A 24 -25.26 12.32 3.76
C SER A 24 -24.13 13.33 4.04
N LYS A 25 -23.14 12.96 4.86
CA LYS A 25 -21.96 13.76 5.17
C LYS A 25 -20.78 13.51 4.23
N ILE A 26 -20.91 12.60 3.25
CA ILE A 26 -19.87 12.39 2.24
C ILE A 26 -19.68 13.67 1.44
N ARG A 27 -18.42 14.07 1.30
CA ARG A 27 -17.99 15.09 0.35
C ARG A 27 -17.28 14.40 -0.80
N TRP A 28 -17.72 14.66 -2.02
CA TRP A 28 -17.13 14.11 -3.24
C TRP A 28 -16.16 15.10 -3.87
N PHE A 29 -14.98 14.62 -4.25
CA PHE A 29 -13.93 15.39 -4.87
C PHE A 29 -13.58 14.75 -6.21
N GLU A 30 -13.53 15.54 -7.27
CA GLU A 30 -13.10 15.05 -8.58
C GLU A 30 -11.60 14.77 -8.58
N ALA A 31 -11.21 13.60 -9.10
CA ALA A 31 -9.83 13.18 -9.23
C ALA A 31 -9.59 12.64 -10.66
N PRO A 32 -9.53 13.53 -11.67
CA PRO A 32 -9.45 13.12 -13.08
C PRO A 32 -8.28 12.17 -13.33
N GLY A 33 -8.55 11.00 -13.93
CA GLY A 33 -7.52 10.00 -14.27
C GLY A 33 -6.86 9.31 -13.07
N PHE A 34 -7.47 9.32 -11.88
CA PHE A 34 -7.02 8.56 -10.72
C PHE A 34 -7.89 7.30 -10.55
N ASN A 35 -7.37 6.16 -11.00
CA ASN A 35 -8.01 4.86 -11.03
C ASN A 35 -7.32 3.91 -10.03
N ALA A 36 -7.47 4.20 -8.74
CA ALA A 36 -6.88 3.37 -7.70
C ALA A 36 -7.72 2.10 -7.44
N MET A 37 -7.04 0.96 -7.30
CA MET A 37 -7.66 -0.27 -6.80
C MET A 37 -7.38 -0.49 -5.31
N HIS A 38 -6.16 -0.20 -4.88
CA HIS A 38 -5.75 -0.26 -3.47
C HIS A 38 -5.38 1.12 -2.95
N ALA A 39 -5.48 1.29 -1.64
CA ALA A 39 -4.90 2.42 -0.92
C ALA A 39 -3.81 1.89 0.01
N LEU A 40 -2.59 2.45 -0.09
CA LEU A 40 -1.52 2.09 0.85
C LEU A 40 -1.77 2.72 2.20
N ASN A 41 -2.07 4.02 2.21
CA ASN A 41 -2.42 4.74 3.43
C ASN A 41 -3.15 6.04 3.10
N ALA A 42 -3.88 6.55 4.08
CA ALA A 42 -4.30 7.94 4.09
C ALA A 42 -4.06 8.55 5.48
N TRP A 43 -3.78 9.84 5.56
CA TRP A 43 -3.62 10.57 6.81
C TRP A 43 -3.99 12.05 6.65
N GLU A 44 -4.23 12.72 7.76
CA GLU A 44 -4.49 14.16 7.80
C GLU A 44 -3.15 14.94 7.88
N GLU A 45 -2.98 15.97 7.04
CA GLU A 45 -1.92 16.98 7.15
C GLU A 45 -2.55 18.30 7.64
N GLY A 46 -2.66 18.46 8.97
CA GLY A 46 -3.44 19.55 9.58
C GLY A 46 -4.95 19.29 9.48
N ASP A 47 -5.76 20.33 9.69
CA ASP A 47 -7.22 20.17 9.82
C ASP A 47 -7.97 20.13 8.48
N GLU A 48 -7.29 20.49 7.38
CA GLU A 48 -7.95 20.77 6.09
C GLU A 48 -7.36 19.99 4.91
N GLU A 49 -6.38 19.11 5.15
CA GLU A 49 -5.80 18.29 4.09
C GLU A 49 -5.84 16.81 4.45
N ILE A 50 -6.30 16.01 3.50
CA ILE A 50 -6.14 14.55 3.54
C ILE A 50 -5.13 14.18 2.47
N ILE A 51 -4.14 13.41 2.87
CA ILE A 51 -3.19 12.76 1.97
C ILE A 51 -3.61 11.32 1.80
N LEU A 52 -3.71 10.87 0.56
CA LEU A 52 -3.88 9.48 0.16
C LEU A 52 -2.66 9.06 -0.66
N VAL A 53 -2.06 7.93 -0.31
CA VAL A 53 -1.02 7.29 -1.12
C VAL A 53 -1.58 5.99 -1.65
N ALA A 54 -1.57 5.84 -2.97
CA ALA A 54 -2.21 4.71 -3.64
C ALA A 54 -1.58 4.47 -5.02
N PRO A 55 -1.58 3.23 -5.52
CA PRO A 55 -1.26 2.94 -6.90
C PRO A 55 -2.40 3.43 -7.79
N ASN A 56 -2.06 4.00 -8.93
CA ASN A 56 -2.97 4.48 -9.95
C ASN A 56 -2.75 3.67 -11.23
N ALA A 57 -3.78 2.98 -11.71
CA ALA A 57 -3.76 2.35 -13.03
C ALA A 57 -3.87 3.42 -14.12
N ILE A 58 -2.75 3.73 -14.77
CA ILE A 58 -2.72 4.76 -15.82
C ILE A 58 -3.25 4.24 -17.16
N SER A 59 -3.27 2.92 -17.36
CA SER A 59 -3.82 2.24 -18.53
C SER A 59 -4.99 1.34 -18.11
N ILE A 60 -6.01 1.94 -17.51
CA ILE A 60 -7.15 1.28 -16.86
C ILE A 60 -7.93 0.36 -17.82
N GLU A 61 -7.92 0.65 -19.12
CA GLU A 61 -8.53 -0.15 -20.18
C GLU A 61 -7.94 -1.58 -20.25
N ASN A 62 -6.68 -1.76 -19.83
CA ASN A 62 -6.03 -3.06 -19.81
C ASN A 62 -6.32 -3.86 -18.54
N LEU A 63 -6.82 -3.22 -17.48
CA LEU A 63 -6.93 -3.82 -16.14
C LEU A 63 -7.74 -5.12 -16.13
N VAL A 64 -8.85 -5.17 -16.87
CA VAL A 64 -9.77 -6.32 -16.88
C VAL A 64 -9.38 -7.37 -17.93
N HIS A 65 -8.83 -6.95 -19.07
CA HIS A 65 -8.71 -7.80 -20.25
C HIS A 65 -7.27 -8.21 -20.58
N ASN A 66 -6.27 -7.42 -20.20
CA ASN A 66 -4.85 -7.64 -20.50
C ASN A 66 -4.01 -7.18 -19.32
N ILE A 67 -4.18 -7.83 -18.16
CA ILE A 67 -3.55 -7.39 -16.91
C ILE A 67 -2.02 -7.33 -17.01
N GLU A 68 -1.38 -8.14 -17.86
CA GLU A 68 0.07 -8.04 -18.08
C GLU A 68 0.51 -6.74 -18.77
N LYS A 69 -0.41 -6.02 -19.41
CA LYS A 69 -0.17 -4.73 -20.07
C LYS A 69 -0.58 -3.54 -19.21
N VAL A 70 -1.14 -3.77 -18.02
CA VAL A 70 -1.50 -2.65 -17.14
C VAL A 70 -0.23 -1.98 -16.62
N HIS A 71 -0.21 -0.66 -16.64
CA HIS A 71 0.82 0.12 -15.98
C HIS A 71 0.23 0.84 -14.76
N PHE A 72 0.97 0.77 -13.66
CA PHE A 72 0.67 1.45 -12.42
C PHE A 72 1.74 2.50 -12.12
N SER A 73 1.32 3.61 -11.53
CA SER A 73 2.22 4.53 -10.84
C SER A 73 1.81 4.64 -9.37
N LEU A 74 2.76 4.89 -8.46
CA LEU A 74 2.43 5.22 -7.09
C LEU A 74 2.21 6.72 -6.99
N GLU A 75 1.03 7.17 -6.56
CA GLU A 75 0.69 8.58 -6.46
C GLU A 75 0.44 9.00 -5.00
N LYS A 76 0.91 10.21 -4.66
CA LYS A 76 0.42 10.98 -3.52
C LYS A 76 -0.70 11.88 -4.02
N VAL A 77 -1.91 11.64 -3.57
CA VAL A 77 -3.09 12.46 -3.78
C VAL A 77 -3.29 13.34 -2.56
N ARG A 78 -3.36 14.66 -2.76
CA ARG A 78 -3.69 15.64 -1.72
C ARG A 78 -5.07 16.20 -2.00
N ILE A 79 -5.95 16.05 -1.02
CA ILE A 79 -7.35 16.49 -1.04
C ILE A 79 -7.46 17.67 -0.08
N ASN A 80 -7.74 18.85 -0.61
CA ASN A 80 -7.93 20.05 0.21
C ASN A 80 -9.42 20.22 0.53
N LEU A 81 -9.74 20.12 1.82
CA LEU A 81 -11.10 20.18 2.34
C LEU A 81 -11.67 21.61 2.37
N ARG A 82 -10.85 22.66 2.28
CA ARG A 82 -11.33 24.05 2.29
C ARG A 82 -11.85 24.47 0.92
N ASN A 83 -11.05 24.25 -0.13
CA ASN A 83 -11.36 24.70 -1.49
C ASN A 83 -11.85 23.59 -2.41
N SER A 84 -12.00 22.37 -1.90
CA SER A 84 -12.46 21.19 -2.64
C SER A 84 -11.58 20.80 -3.83
N SER A 85 -10.29 21.13 -3.80
CA SER A 85 -9.34 20.77 -4.83
C SER A 85 -8.62 19.46 -4.54
N VAL A 86 -8.25 18.75 -5.62
CA VAL A 86 -7.40 17.56 -5.57
C VAL A 86 -6.16 17.83 -6.40
N SER A 87 -4.99 17.55 -5.82
CA SER A 87 -3.71 17.57 -6.53
C SER A 87 -3.03 16.22 -6.42
N ARG A 88 -2.24 15.86 -7.42
CA ARG A 88 -1.59 14.55 -7.51
C ARG A 88 -0.11 14.73 -7.80
N THR A 89 0.70 13.88 -7.19
CA THR A 89 2.14 13.83 -7.42
C THR A 89 2.56 12.37 -7.56
N THR A 90 3.15 12.02 -8.70
CA THR A 90 3.72 10.69 -8.90
C THR A 90 4.95 10.53 -8.01
N LEU A 91 4.87 9.59 -7.07
CA LEU A 91 5.97 9.17 -6.20
C LEU A 91 6.88 8.14 -6.89
N SER A 92 6.32 7.31 -7.78
CA SER A 92 7.05 6.32 -8.57
C SER A 92 6.30 5.98 -9.86
N GLN A 93 7.02 5.89 -10.99
CA GLN A 93 6.51 5.41 -12.28
C GLN A 93 6.72 3.90 -12.49
N LYS A 94 7.12 3.19 -11.45
CA LYS A 94 7.26 1.74 -11.52
C LYS A 94 5.92 1.11 -11.19
N ASN A 95 5.65 -0.06 -11.77
CA ASN A 95 4.49 -0.90 -11.45
C ASN A 95 4.58 -1.40 -10.00
N LEU A 96 4.19 -0.54 -9.06
CA LEU A 96 4.14 -0.82 -7.62
C LEU A 96 2.67 -0.94 -7.24
N GLU A 97 2.29 -2.12 -6.75
CA GLU A 97 0.93 -2.46 -6.32
C GLU A 97 1.04 -3.34 -5.06
N LEU A 98 -0.04 -3.51 -4.30
CA LEU A 98 -0.08 -4.33 -3.08
C LEU A 98 0.90 -3.89 -1.98
N GLY A 99 1.09 -2.58 -1.83
CA GLY A 99 1.90 -2.06 -0.73
C GLY A 99 1.16 -2.20 0.61
N SER A 100 1.80 -2.80 1.60
CA SER A 100 1.34 -2.71 2.99
C SER A 100 2.13 -1.65 3.74
N ILE A 101 1.50 -1.10 4.76
CA ILE A 101 2.11 -0.19 5.73
C ILE A 101 2.11 -0.84 7.10
N ASN A 102 2.84 -0.22 8.01
CA ASN A 102 2.73 -0.51 9.42
C ASN A 102 1.28 -0.27 9.92
N PRO A 103 0.57 -1.29 10.47
CA PRO A 103 -0.81 -1.15 10.98
C PRO A 103 -0.95 -0.01 11.98
N SER A 104 0.04 0.20 12.86
CA SER A 104 0.04 1.26 13.88
C SER A 104 0.06 2.69 13.33
N TYR A 105 0.45 2.80 12.05
CA TYR A 105 0.54 4.06 11.31
C TYR A 105 -0.51 4.15 10.20
N VAL A 106 -1.51 3.27 10.19
CA VAL A 106 -2.75 3.53 9.45
C VAL A 106 -3.33 4.86 9.95
N GLY A 107 -3.66 5.76 9.05
CA GLY A 107 -4.12 7.10 9.44
C GLY A 107 -3.02 8.09 9.79
N LYS A 108 -1.74 7.67 9.84
CA LYS A 108 -0.59 8.51 10.21
C LYS A 108 0.47 8.52 9.11
N ARG A 109 1.22 9.62 9.00
CA ARG A 109 2.34 9.71 8.05
C ARG A 109 3.41 8.64 8.35
N ASN A 110 3.68 7.79 7.36
CA ASN A 110 4.76 6.79 7.41
C ASN A 110 5.54 6.76 6.08
N ARG A 111 6.76 6.21 6.11
CA ARG A 111 7.58 6.02 4.90
C ARG A 111 8.61 4.92 5.12
N ARG A 112 8.68 3.96 4.19
CA ARG A 112 9.81 3.02 4.06
C ARG A 112 10.39 3.10 2.65
N LEU A 113 11.71 3.24 2.57
CA LEU A 113 12.46 3.13 1.33
C LEU A 113 13.35 1.89 1.43
N TYR A 114 13.27 0.99 0.44
CA TYR A 114 14.12 -0.21 0.38
C TYR A 114 15.52 0.06 -0.21
N GLY A 115 15.75 1.28 -0.71
CA GLY A 115 16.96 1.66 -1.44
C GLY A 115 16.75 1.69 -2.96
N ALA A 116 17.65 2.37 -3.67
CA ALA A 116 17.51 2.61 -5.11
C ALA A 116 17.69 1.31 -5.93
N GLY A 117 16.62 0.85 -6.58
CA GLY A 117 16.60 -0.40 -7.34
C GLY A 117 16.14 -1.62 -6.53
N CYS A 118 15.73 -1.40 -5.27
CA CYS A 118 15.20 -2.42 -4.39
C CYS A 118 13.68 -2.33 -4.27
N PHE A 119 13.01 -3.48 -4.23
CA PHE A 119 11.55 -3.59 -4.29
C PHE A 119 11.05 -4.64 -3.33
N GLY A 120 10.09 -4.27 -2.48
CA GLY A 120 9.40 -5.19 -1.60
C GLY A 120 8.26 -5.93 -2.29
N GLY A 121 7.99 -7.17 -1.89
CA GLY A 121 6.69 -7.82 -2.07
C GLY A 121 5.71 -7.42 -0.97
N GLU A 122 4.49 -7.97 -1.00
CA GLU A 122 3.46 -7.73 0.02
C GLU A 122 4.04 -7.92 1.44
N PRO A 123 4.02 -6.87 2.28
CA PRO A 123 4.43 -6.99 3.67
C PRO A 123 3.37 -7.69 4.52
N LEU A 124 3.83 -8.50 5.46
CA LEU A 124 2.99 -9.25 6.40
C LEU A 124 3.29 -8.80 7.83
N PHE A 125 2.25 -8.65 8.64
CA PHE A 125 2.40 -8.44 10.08
C PHE A 125 2.59 -9.78 10.81
N VAL A 126 3.51 -9.78 11.77
CA VAL A 126 3.82 -10.91 12.64
C VAL A 126 3.83 -10.43 14.09
N ALA A 127 2.80 -10.78 14.85
CA ALA A 127 2.71 -10.44 16.27
C ALA A 127 3.81 -11.14 17.08
N LYS A 128 4.41 -10.44 18.05
CA LYS A 128 5.27 -11.06 19.07
C LYS A 128 4.45 -12.01 19.94
N ASP A 129 5.14 -12.92 20.60
CA ASP A 129 4.50 -13.75 21.63
C ASP A 129 4.18 -12.88 22.85
N GLY A 130 2.93 -12.96 23.31
CA GLY A 130 2.43 -12.12 24.40
C GLY A 130 2.16 -10.66 24.02
N ALA A 131 2.09 -10.33 22.73
CA ALA A 131 1.74 -8.99 22.24
C ALA A 131 0.45 -8.47 22.92
N SER A 132 0.55 -7.29 23.54
CA SER A 132 -0.56 -6.64 24.25
C SER A 132 -1.16 -5.46 23.48
N GLU A 133 -0.41 -4.91 22.52
CA GLU A 133 -0.81 -3.81 21.65
C GLU A 133 -0.89 -4.32 20.20
N GLU A 134 -1.77 -3.71 19.39
CA GLU A 134 -2.03 -4.11 18.00
C GLU A 134 -0.76 -4.19 17.14
N ASP A 135 0.25 -3.37 17.46
CA ASP A 135 1.49 -3.20 16.73
C ASP A 135 2.71 -3.83 17.40
N ASP A 136 2.51 -4.61 18.47
CA ASP A 136 3.60 -5.26 19.15
C ASP A 136 4.07 -6.51 18.37
N GLY A 137 4.85 -6.23 17.34
CA GLY A 137 5.18 -7.21 16.32
C GLY A 137 6.25 -6.73 15.36
N TYR A 138 6.26 -7.38 14.20
CA TYR A 138 7.16 -7.09 13.10
C TYR A 138 6.37 -6.98 11.80
N ILE A 139 6.86 -6.15 10.90
CA ILE A 139 6.49 -6.22 9.49
C ILE A 139 7.60 -6.95 8.75
N VAL A 140 7.24 -8.00 8.02
CA VAL A 140 8.18 -8.79 7.23
C VAL A 140 7.88 -8.67 5.75
N SER A 141 8.91 -8.68 4.90
CA SER A 141 8.73 -8.63 3.44
C SER A 141 9.94 -9.23 2.72
N TYR A 142 9.72 -9.73 1.51
CA TYR A 142 10.79 -10.07 0.58
C TYR A 142 11.20 -8.84 -0.20
N VAL A 143 12.48 -8.48 -0.18
CA VAL A 143 13.05 -7.36 -0.93
C VAL A 143 13.97 -7.90 -2.02
N HIS A 144 13.69 -7.57 -3.28
CA HIS A 144 14.53 -7.88 -4.43
C HIS A 144 15.31 -6.63 -4.87
N ASP A 145 16.62 -6.78 -5.01
CA ASP A 145 17.51 -5.79 -5.62
C ASP A 145 17.71 -6.16 -7.09
N GLU A 146 17.12 -5.38 -8.00
CA GLU A 146 17.20 -5.61 -9.44
C GLU A 146 18.61 -5.39 -10.01
N LYS A 147 19.47 -4.61 -9.32
CA LYS A 147 20.84 -4.36 -9.79
C LYS A 147 21.74 -5.55 -9.57
N SER A 148 21.66 -6.16 -8.38
CA SER A 148 22.48 -7.31 -8.03
C SER A 148 21.80 -8.66 -8.30
N GLY A 149 20.48 -8.65 -8.58
CA GLY A 149 19.67 -9.86 -8.69
C GLY A 149 19.40 -10.56 -7.34
N ALA A 150 19.89 -10.01 -6.23
CA ALA A 150 19.76 -10.62 -4.91
C ALA A 150 18.36 -10.42 -4.32
N SER A 151 17.92 -11.35 -3.49
CA SER A 151 16.73 -11.20 -2.65
C SER A 151 17.08 -11.33 -1.17
N ARG A 152 16.32 -10.62 -0.34
CA ARG A 152 16.44 -10.61 1.11
C ARG A 152 15.07 -10.76 1.74
N PHE A 153 14.99 -11.44 2.86
CA PHE A 153 13.84 -11.34 3.76
C PHE A 153 14.18 -10.30 4.83
N VAL A 154 13.39 -9.23 4.91
CA VAL A 154 13.60 -8.15 5.88
C VAL A 154 12.58 -8.27 7.01
N VAL A 155 13.05 -8.09 8.23
CA VAL A 155 12.23 -8.00 9.44
C VAL A 155 12.36 -6.58 9.96
N MET A 156 11.22 -5.92 10.11
CA MET A 156 11.14 -4.51 10.48
C MET A 156 10.33 -4.37 11.77
N ASP A 157 10.76 -3.47 12.65
CA ASP A 157 10.02 -3.16 13.88
C ASP A 157 8.68 -2.49 13.52
N ALA A 158 7.57 -3.12 13.91
CA ALA A 158 6.23 -2.60 13.68
C ALA A 158 5.88 -1.43 14.62
N LYS A 159 6.71 -1.05 15.59
CA LYS A 159 6.52 0.22 16.32
C LYS A 159 7.26 1.39 15.69
N SER A 160 8.24 1.12 14.83
CA SER A 160 9.01 2.16 14.16
C SER A 160 8.21 2.86 13.05
N GLN A 161 8.19 4.19 13.08
CA GLN A 161 7.56 5.03 12.07
C GLN A 161 8.18 4.85 10.68
N THR A 162 9.46 4.50 10.64
CA THR A 162 10.25 4.30 9.42
C THR A 162 10.43 2.82 9.07
N LEU A 163 9.77 1.92 9.81
CA LEU A 163 9.93 0.47 9.69
C LEU A 163 11.41 0.10 9.70
N ASP A 164 12.08 0.47 10.80
CA ASP A 164 13.51 0.21 10.97
C ASP A 164 13.78 -1.29 10.89
N VAL A 165 14.82 -1.64 10.14
CA VAL A 165 15.19 -3.04 9.91
C VAL A 165 15.91 -3.55 11.15
N VAL A 166 15.30 -4.53 11.81
CA VAL A 166 15.88 -5.20 12.99
C VAL A 166 16.64 -6.47 12.59
N ALA A 167 16.28 -7.09 11.46
CA ALA A 167 17.02 -8.21 10.90
C ALA A 167 16.89 -8.28 9.37
N THR A 168 17.87 -8.90 8.73
CA THR A 168 17.84 -9.18 7.28
C THR A 168 18.47 -10.53 7.01
N VAL A 169 17.74 -11.39 6.32
CA VAL A 169 18.22 -12.69 5.86
C VAL A 169 18.49 -12.62 4.36
N LYS A 170 19.73 -12.85 3.94
CA LYS A 170 20.06 -12.98 2.52
C LYS A 170 19.55 -14.32 2.00
N LEU A 171 18.82 -14.31 0.90
CA LEU A 171 18.29 -15.54 0.31
C LEU A 171 19.27 -16.10 -0.72
N PRO A 172 19.35 -17.44 -0.85
CA PRO A 172 20.27 -18.09 -1.78
C PRO A 172 19.84 -17.96 -3.25
N ARG A 173 18.60 -17.52 -3.50
CA ARG A 173 18.03 -17.34 -4.84
C ARG A 173 17.09 -16.13 -4.87
N ARG A 174 16.80 -15.68 -6.09
CA ARG A 174 15.79 -14.65 -6.36
C ARG A 174 14.40 -15.14 -5.94
N VAL A 175 13.69 -14.31 -5.21
CA VAL A 175 12.23 -14.42 -4.98
C VAL A 175 11.54 -13.53 -6.02
N PRO A 176 10.69 -14.08 -6.91
CA PRO A 176 9.91 -13.28 -7.85
C PRO A 176 8.93 -12.34 -7.14
N TYR A 177 8.44 -11.33 -7.87
CA TYR A 177 7.31 -10.52 -7.40
C TYR A 177 6.08 -11.41 -7.28
N GLY A 178 5.63 -11.64 -6.04
CA GLY A 178 4.45 -12.41 -5.70
C GLY A 178 3.23 -11.52 -5.47
N PHE A 179 2.09 -12.16 -5.21
CA PHE A 179 0.85 -11.47 -4.82
C PHE A 179 0.70 -11.51 -3.31
N HIS A 180 -0.05 -12.49 -2.80
CA HIS A 180 -0.40 -12.57 -1.39
C HIS A 180 0.45 -13.59 -0.62
N GLY A 181 0.66 -13.30 0.66
CA GLY A 181 1.30 -14.19 1.61
C GLY A 181 0.50 -14.34 2.90
N LEU A 182 0.85 -15.35 3.69
CA LEU A 182 0.35 -15.55 5.04
C LEU A 182 1.51 -15.97 5.94
N PHE A 183 1.56 -15.43 7.16
CA PHE A 183 2.40 -15.95 8.21
C PHE A 183 1.55 -16.85 9.13
N VAL A 184 2.00 -18.08 9.36
CA VAL A 184 1.33 -19.03 10.25
C VAL A 184 2.33 -19.38 11.35
N LYS A 185 1.91 -19.27 12.62
CA LYS A 185 2.75 -19.67 13.75
C LYS A 185 2.90 -21.19 13.76
N ASP A 186 4.00 -21.67 14.32
CA ASP A 186 4.28 -23.11 14.44
C ASP A 186 3.12 -23.89 15.09
N GLY A 187 2.58 -23.37 16.20
CA GLY A 187 1.43 -23.97 16.89
C GLY A 187 0.08 -23.92 16.13
N ASP A 188 -0.01 -23.11 15.07
CA ASP A 188 -1.20 -22.98 14.23
C ASP A 188 -1.11 -23.87 12.97
N ILE A 189 0.09 -24.38 12.65
CA ILE A 189 0.29 -25.42 11.64
C ILE A 189 -0.06 -26.76 12.30
N ARG A 190 -1.25 -27.27 12.02
CA ARG A 190 -1.51 -28.72 12.19
C ARG A 190 -0.75 -29.43 11.08
N GLU A 191 0.02 -30.46 11.41
CA GLU A 191 0.68 -31.30 10.42
C GLU A 191 -0.34 -31.70 9.35
N ILE A 192 -0.19 -31.14 8.15
CA ILE A 192 -0.80 -31.68 6.95
C ILE A 192 0.22 -32.70 6.48
N TYR A 193 -0.10 -33.98 6.73
CA TYR A 193 0.69 -35.17 6.44
C TYR A 193 1.49 -35.12 5.13
#